data_AF-A0A2Z5X1K6-F1
#
_entry.id   AF-A0A2Z5X1K6-F1
#
_cell.length_a   1.000
_cell.length_b   1.000
_cell.length_c   1.000
_cell.angle_alpha   90.00
_cell.angle_beta   90.00
_cell.angle_gamma   90.00
#
_symmetry.space_group_name_H-M   'P 1'
#
loop_
_entity.id
_entity.type
_entity.pdbx_description
1 polymer ?
#
loop_
_entity_poly.entity_id
_entity_poly.type
_entity_poly.pdbx_seq_one_letter_code
_entity_poly.pdbx_strand_id
1 'polypeptide(L)'
;MIIFAAQTTGIFALLECNLLDKFFQIRASEGVEPKVVMIVFDDNDIAQIGRWPFADDVVANLLTKVRNGKPKVIGLDIYRNLPVETGLQELKLVLQSTPNLIVAEKFVNPSVPPPSYINYENQVGFVDVVVDEDGIVRRGLLSMQKPNGDIIYSFAIKIALQYLQAENVFPQVSTGIDRAVTLGKAKILPYQSGYEFTDDGGYQTLMNYRCQTECFQKISMIDVLSGKYPSDLFENRIVLIGSTAESLRDFFLSPYGKIPGIYIHANLISQIVNGAINGRPFLQTSPKWLEGILVFLSSCIGVKGISSFLRLGNLGKTQFIVGIITFLSISVLGLLVISYIAFTLSLWLPIVPSVFSFLFSSVISIIYLSEQFRYASNIDELTQIANRRYFDRFLLKNFNTKKDLSVILCDIDHFKLYNDSYGHQAGDSCLKKVASAIGKSVRSGELAGRYGGEEFAVVLPDADFEAALSVAERIVSNVRALNIPHKSSKTCNIVTLSCGIATMTVEDGSSLDLLIRADRALYKAKELGRDRAVGYDQV
;
A
#
# COMPACT_ATOMS: atom_id res chain seq x y z
N MET A 1 8.51 -7.26 7.90
CA MET A 1 9.55 -6.35 8.43
C MET A 1 9.73 -5.11 7.58
N ILE A 2 10.09 -5.21 6.29
CA ILE A 2 10.29 -4.03 5.42
C ILE A 2 9.06 -3.10 5.39
N ILE A 3 7.86 -3.66 5.14
CA ILE A 3 6.62 -2.87 5.10
C ILE A 3 6.31 -2.19 6.44
N PHE A 4 6.58 -2.87 7.56
CA PHE A 4 6.40 -2.27 8.89
C PHE A 4 7.36 -1.11 9.14
N ALA A 5 8.64 -1.25 8.77
CA ALA A 5 9.61 -0.17 8.87
C ALA A 5 9.26 1.02 7.96
N ALA A 6 8.72 0.75 6.76
CA ALA A 6 8.21 1.79 5.87
C ALA A 6 6.96 2.49 6.45
N GLN A 7 6.10 1.74 7.14
CA GLN A 7 4.90 2.31 7.78
C GLN A 7 5.26 3.27 8.91
N THR A 8 6.31 2.98 9.69
CA THR A 8 6.78 3.89 10.75
C THR A 8 7.35 5.20 10.22
N THR A 9 7.82 5.26 8.98
CA THR A 9 8.32 6.52 8.37
C THR A 9 7.21 7.39 7.79
N GLY A 10 5.94 6.95 7.84
CA GLY A 10 4.82 7.71 7.27
C GLY A 10 4.73 7.71 5.75
N ILE A 11 5.53 6.91 5.04
CA ILE A 11 5.58 6.93 3.56
C ILE A 11 4.24 6.60 2.88
N PHE A 12 3.35 5.90 3.59
CA PHE A 12 2.01 5.54 3.10
C PHE A 12 0.92 6.57 3.46
N ALA A 13 1.21 7.55 4.31
CA ALA A 13 0.21 8.47 4.87
C ALA A 13 -0.60 9.19 3.78
N LEU A 14 0.07 9.76 2.79
CA LEU A 14 -0.61 10.48 1.70
C LEU A 14 -1.53 9.57 0.87
N LEU A 15 -1.13 8.31 0.63
CA LEU A 15 -1.97 7.35 -0.10
C LEU A 15 -3.20 6.95 0.72
N GLU A 16 -3.04 6.78 2.04
CA GLU A 16 -4.13 6.48 2.96
C GLU A 16 -5.13 7.64 3.06
N CYS A 17 -4.64 8.87 3.19
CA CYS A 17 -5.48 10.07 3.20
C CYS A 17 -6.28 10.23 1.90
N ASN A 18 -5.64 10.01 0.74
CA ASN A 18 -6.31 10.04 -0.55
C ASN A 18 -7.40 8.95 -0.66
N LEU A 19 -7.15 7.75 -0.15
CA LEU A 19 -8.13 6.67 -0.14
C LEU A 19 -9.33 7.02 0.76
N LEU A 20 -9.08 7.57 1.95
CA LEU A 20 -10.12 8.05 2.86
C LEU A 20 -11.00 9.12 2.18
N ASP A 21 -10.40 10.05 1.45
CA ASP A 21 -11.16 11.08 0.74
C ASP A 21 -12.05 10.48 -0.36
N LYS A 22 -11.54 9.49 -1.10
CA LYS A 22 -12.35 8.74 -2.07
C LYS A 22 -13.51 8.03 -1.41
N PHE A 23 -13.34 7.49 -0.21
CA PHE A 23 -14.43 6.87 0.54
C PHE A 23 -15.51 7.88 0.93
N PHE A 24 -15.15 9.10 1.34
CA PHE A 24 -16.14 10.17 1.52
C PHE A 24 -16.89 10.49 0.23
N GLN A 25 -16.18 10.63 -0.90
CA GLN A 25 -16.78 10.99 -2.20
C GLN A 25 -17.78 9.95 -2.74
N ILE A 26 -17.56 8.65 -2.48
CA ILE A 26 -18.44 7.58 -2.97
C ILE A 26 -19.52 7.17 -1.97
N ARG A 27 -19.44 7.65 -0.72
CA ARG A 27 -20.41 7.30 0.33
C ARG A 27 -21.78 7.90 -0.01
N ALA A 28 -22.83 7.12 0.24
CA ALA A 28 -24.20 7.59 0.11
C ALA A 28 -24.49 8.80 1.01
N SER A 29 -25.36 9.70 0.55
CA SER A 29 -25.79 10.86 1.33
C SER A 29 -26.53 10.43 2.61
N GLU A 30 -26.18 11.06 3.74
CA GLU A 30 -26.88 10.87 5.02
C GLU A 30 -28.18 11.70 5.13
N GLY A 31 -28.57 12.40 4.06
CA GLY A 31 -29.72 13.30 4.04
C GLY A 31 -29.45 14.66 4.70
N VAL A 32 -30.48 15.52 4.69
CA VAL A 32 -30.43 16.89 5.23
C VAL A 32 -30.32 16.85 6.76
N GLU A 33 -29.49 17.71 7.33
CA GLU A 33 -29.36 17.97 8.76
C GLU A 33 -30.53 18.86 9.24
N PRO A 34 -31.49 18.34 10.04
CA PRO A 34 -32.66 19.11 10.42
C PRO A 34 -32.40 20.12 11.54
N LYS A 35 -31.34 19.94 12.36
CA LYS A 35 -31.11 20.79 13.55
C LYS A 35 -30.31 22.05 13.25
N VAL A 36 -29.66 22.13 12.08
CA VAL A 36 -28.76 23.24 11.71
C VAL A 36 -29.34 23.96 10.50
N VAL A 37 -29.54 25.27 10.64
CA VAL A 37 -29.91 26.18 9.55
C VAL A 37 -28.81 27.20 9.39
N MET A 38 -28.43 27.47 8.14
CA MET A 38 -27.35 28.40 7.81
C MET A 38 -27.92 29.68 7.20
N ILE A 39 -27.56 30.82 7.78
CA ILE A 39 -27.74 32.13 7.17
C ILE A 39 -26.39 32.51 6.55
N VAL A 40 -26.35 32.51 5.23
CA VAL A 40 -25.11 32.76 4.47
C VAL A 40 -25.19 34.10 3.77
N PHE A 41 -24.03 34.72 3.57
CA PHE A 41 -23.90 35.90 2.71
C PHE A 41 -22.75 35.73 1.73
N ASP A 42 -22.99 36.06 0.45
CA ASP A 42 -22.00 36.01 -0.62
C ASP A 42 -21.57 37.42 -1.07
N ASP A 43 -20.78 37.50 -2.15
CA ASP A 43 -20.34 38.77 -2.72
C ASP A 43 -21.51 39.63 -3.26
N ASN A 44 -22.60 39.02 -3.70
CA ASN A 44 -23.80 39.74 -4.15
C ASN A 44 -24.54 40.36 -2.95
N ASP A 45 -24.65 39.64 -1.84
CA ASP A 45 -25.23 40.16 -0.60
C ASP A 45 -24.41 41.34 -0.06
N ILE A 46 -23.08 41.23 -0.10
CA ILE A 46 -22.16 42.33 0.26
C ILE A 46 -22.38 43.54 -0.65
N ALA A 47 -22.48 43.33 -1.96
CA ALA A 47 -22.72 44.40 -2.93
C ALA A 47 -24.10 45.07 -2.73
N GLN A 48 -25.14 44.30 -2.41
CA GLN A 48 -26.49 44.82 -2.14
C GLN A 48 -26.54 45.68 -0.87
N ILE A 49 -25.80 45.29 0.18
CA ILE A 49 -25.67 46.10 1.41
C ILE A 49 -24.75 47.31 1.16
N GLY A 50 -23.82 47.20 0.22
CA GLY A 50 -22.97 48.29 -0.25
C GLY A 50 -21.64 48.46 0.49
N ARG A 51 -21.32 47.56 1.45
CA ARG A 51 -20.05 47.61 2.20
C ARG A 51 -19.68 46.30 2.88
N TRP A 52 -18.37 46.10 3.07
CA TRP A 52 -17.79 45.13 4.00
C TRP A 52 -16.65 45.81 4.80
N PRO A 53 -16.53 45.57 6.11
CA PRO A 53 -17.46 44.87 6.99
C PRO A 53 -18.84 45.56 7.08
N PHE A 54 -19.89 44.77 7.34
CA PHE A 54 -21.24 45.31 7.54
C PHE A 54 -21.28 46.29 8.73
N ALA A 55 -22.11 47.32 8.66
CA ALA A 55 -22.33 48.20 9.81
C ALA A 55 -22.93 47.44 11.01
N ASP A 56 -22.69 47.94 12.23
CA ASP A 56 -23.13 47.31 13.48
C ASP A 56 -24.66 47.21 13.56
N ASP A 57 -25.38 48.19 13.02
CA ASP A 57 -26.85 48.20 12.93
C ASP A 57 -27.41 47.07 12.04
N VAL A 58 -26.75 46.75 10.92
CA VAL A 58 -27.12 45.66 10.03
C VAL A 58 -27.01 44.32 10.75
N VAL A 59 -25.92 44.10 11.50
CA VAL A 59 -25.75 42.87 12.28
C VAL A 59 -26.69 42.83 13.48
N ALA A 60 -26.91 43.96 14.17
CA ALA A 60 -27.88 44.04 15.25
C ALA A 60 -29.30 43.70 14.78
N ASN A 61 -29.70 44.21 13.62
CA ASN A 61 -30.99 43.91 12.99
C ASN A 61 -31.10 42.42 12.62
N LEU A 62 -30.07 41.86 11.97
CA LEU A 62 -30.01 40.43 11.64
C LEU A 62 -30.18 39.57 12.90
N LEU A 63 -29.36 39.81 13.92
CA LEU A 63 -29.39 39.05 15.17
C LEU A 63 -30.74 39.20 15.90
N THR A 64 -31.35 40.40 15.88
CA THR A 64 -32.68 40.63 16.45
C THR A 64 -33.74 39.79 15.74
N LYS A 65 -33.73 39.76 14.40
CA LYS A 65 -34.67 38.94 13.61
C LYS A 65 -34.49 37.45 13.88
N VAL A 66 -33.25 36.98 13.91
CA VAL A 66 -32.93 35.58 14.20
C VAL A 66 -33.38 35.21 15.61
N ARG A 67 -33.06 36.05 16.62
CA ARG A 67 -33.48 35.85 18.01
C ARG A 67 -34.99 35.77 18.16
N ASN A 68 -35.74 36.60 17.44
CA ASN A 68 -37.22 36.58 17.47
C ASN A 68 -37.80 35.25 16.96
N GLY A 69 -37.06 34.53 16.10
CA GLY A 69 -37.38 33.17 15.66
C GLY A 69 -37.09 32.07 16.69
N LYS A 70 -36.67 32.43 17.92
CA LYS A 70 -36.44 31.52 19.06
C LYS A 70 -35.53 30.31 18.75
N PRO A 71 -34.32 30.54 18.23
CA PRO A 71 -33.34 29.48 18.05
C PRO A 71 -32.85 28.96 19.41
N LYS A 72 -32.41 27.70 19.45
CA LYS A 72 -31.73 27.16 20.64
C LYS A 72 -30.37 27.82 20.81
N VAL A 73 -29.59 27.92 19.73
CA VAL A 73 -28.25 28.53 19.74
C VAL A 73 -28.03 29.29 18.43
N ILE A 74 -27.34 30.42 18.52
CA ILE A 74 -26.92 31.22 17.37
C ILE A 74 -25.39 31.20 17.34
N GLY A 75 -24.80 30.85 16.20
CA GLY A 75 -23.37 31.01 15.95
C GLY A 75 -23.15 32.15 14.97
N LEU A 76 -22.33 33.14 15.33
CA LEU A 76 -21.94 34.24 14.47
C LEU A 76 -20.46 34.11 14.09
N ASP A 77 -20.22 33.62 12.88
CA ASP A 77 -18.90 33.50 12.25
C ASP A 77 -18.57 34.75 11.42
N ILE A 78 -18.50 35.88 12.12
CA ILE A 78 -18.09 37.17 11.57
C ILE A 78 -17.16 37.83 12.59
N TYR A 79 -15.91 38.08 12.19
CA TYR A 79 -14.96 38.75 13.06
C TYR A 79 -15.37 40.20 13.35
N ARG A 80 -15.45 40.54 14.65
CA ARG A 80 -15.89 41.85 15.14
C ARG A 80 -15.00 42.33 16.28
N ASN A 81 -13.74 42.63 16.00
CA ASN A 81 -12.84 43.18 17.00
C ASN A 81 -13.09 44.68 17.26
N LEU A 82 -13.46 45.44 16.22
CA LEU A 82 -13.66 46.88 16.27
C LEU A 82 -15.10 47.27 15.88
N PRO A 83 -15.65 48.36 16.46
CA PRO A 83 -16.93 48.93 16.02
C PRO A 83 -16.93 49.30 14.55
N VAL A 84 -18.09 49.13 13.91
CA VAL A 84 -18.30 49.45 12.51
C VAL A 84 -19.53 50.34 12.41
N GLU A 85 -19.33 51.66 12.40
CA GLU A 85 -20.45 52.62 12.39
C GLU A 85 -21.35 52.44 11.16
N THR A 86 -22.67 52.61 11.29
CA THR A 86 -23.48 53.00 12.47
C THR A 86 -23.98 51.80 13.29
N GLY A 87 -24.48 52.02 14.51
CA GLY A 87 -25.27 51.02 15.25
C GLY A 87 -24.60 50.27 16.42
N LEU A 88 -23.50 50.79 16.96
CA LEU A 88 -22.74 50.10 18.02
C LEU A 88 -23.57 49.83 19.28
N GLN A 89 -24.46 50.74 19.68
CA GLN A 89 -25.24 50.58 20.91
C GLN A 89 -26.31 49.51 20.75
N GLU A 90 -26.98 49.47 19.60
CA GLU A 90 -27.93 48.44 19.23
C GLU A 90 -27.26 47.07 19.21
N LEU A 91 -26.07 46.98 18.61
CA LEU A 91 -25.30 45.74 18.58
C LEU A 91 -24.89 45.29 19.99
N LYS A 92 -24.37 46.19 20.83
CA LYS A 92 -24.04 45.89 22.24
C LYS A 92 -25.24 45.33 22.99
N LEU A 93 -26.39 45.99 22.89
CA LEU A 93 -27.62 45.55 23.54
C LEU A 93 -28.04 44.17 23.07
N VAL A 94 -28.02 43.91 21.75
CA VAL A 94 -28.42 42.61 21.20
C VAL A 94 -27.45 41.51 21.63
N LEU A 95 -26.14 41.74 21.59
CA LEU A 95 -25.14 40.76 22.02
C LEU A 95 -25.26 40.40 23.50
N GLN A 96 -25.51 41.39 24.37
CA GLN A 96 -25.68 41.18 25.81
C GLN A 96 -27.02 40.53 26.18
N SER A 97 -28.08 40.84 25.42
CA SER A 97 -29.43 40.28 25.65
C SER A 97 -29.68 38.94 24.93
N THR A 98 -28.66 38.34 24.33
CA THR A 98 -28.75 37.06 23.61
C THR A 98 -27.74 36.06 24.18
N PRO A 99 -28.02 35.45 25.36
CA PRO A 99 -27.07 34.58 26.05
C PRO A 99 -26.77 33.27 25.30
N ASN A 100 -27.64 32.90 24.35
CA ASN A 100 -27.48 31.75 23.47
C ASN A 100 -26.75 32.06 22.15
N LEU A 101 -26.03 33.18 22.10
CA LEU A 101 -25.17 33.55 20.98
C LEU A 101 -23.71 33.20 21.29
N ILE A 102 -23.06 32.54 20.34
CA ILE A 102 -21.62 32.31 20.29
C ILE A 102 -21.02 33.14 19.15
N VAL A 103 -19.98 33.89 19.42
CA VAL A 103 -19.24 34.72 18.46
C VAL A 103 -17.87 34.10 18.18
N ALA A 104 -17.46 34.14 16.91
CA ALA A 104 -16.17 33.67 16.47
C ALA A 104 -15.02 34.59 16.93
N GLU A 105 -13.95 33.98 17.41
CA GLU A 105 -12.62 34.59 17.49
C GLU A 105 -11.65 33.85 16.58
N LYS A 106 -10.64 34.55 16.06
CA LYS A 106 -9.49 33.88 15.43
C LYS A 106 -8.34 33.89 16.42
N PHE A 107 -7.92 32.71 16.86
CA PHE A 107 -6.92 32.61 17.92
C PHE A 107 -5.50 32.54 17.34
N VAL A 108 -5.29 31.79 16.26
CA VAL A 108 -3.97 31.59 15.63
C VAL A 108 -3.71 32.63 14.55
N ASN A 109 -2.46 33.08 14.47
CA ASN A 109 -2.01 34.24 13.69
C ASN A 109 -2.56 34.34 12.25
N PRO A 110 -3.08 35.51 11.83
CA PRO A 110 -3.31 36.71 12.65
C PRO A 110 -4.47 36.49 13.62
N SER A 111 -4.25 36.77 14.91
CA SER A 111 -5.31 36.69 15.91
C SER A 111 -6.27 37.86 15.75
N VAL A 112 -7.57 37.56 15.82
CA VAL A 112 -8.65 38.55 15.79
C VAL A 112 -9.52 38.33 17.03
N PRO A 113 -9.40 39.19 18.06
CA PRO A 113 -10.14 39.02 19.30
C PRO A 113 -11.64 39.34 19.10
N PRO A 114 -12.52 38.80 19.96
CA PRO A 114 -13.94 39.14 19.96
C PRO A 114 -14.17 40.58 20.48
N PRO A 115 -15.39 41.13 20.35
CA PRO A 115 -15.72 42.42 20.95
C PRO A 115 -15.54 42.40 22.48
N SER A 116 -14.97 43.45 23.06
CA SER A 116 -14.64 43.53 24.51
C SER A 116 -15.84 43.53 25.46
N TYR A 117 -17.05 43.68 24.93
CA TYR A 117 -18.29 43.84 25.70
C TYR A 117 -19.18 42.58 25.68
N ILE A 118 -18.60 41.42 25.28
CA ILE A 118 -19.26 40.11 25.32
C ILE A 118 -18.71 39.24 26.47
N ASN A 119 -19.51 38.30 26.98
CA ASN A 119 -19.01 37.34 27.97
C ASN A 119 -18.12 36.30 27.28
N TYR A 120 -16.80 36.45 27.42
CA TYR A 120 -15.81 35.58 26.77
C TYR A 120 -16.01 34.10 27.10
N GLU A 121 -16.22 33.76 28.37
CA GLU A 121 -16.31 32.37 28.80
C GLU A 121 -17.53 31.65 28.22
N ASN A 122 -18.65 32.34 28.06
CA ASN A 122 -19.92 31.72 27.67
C ASN A 122 -20.28 31.94 26.19
N GLN A 123 -19.79 33.00 25.56
CA GLN A 123 -20.26 33.46 24.25
C GLN A 123 -19.14 33.54 23.20
N VAL A 124 -17.93 33.07 23.47
CA VAL A 124 -16.83 33.08 22.50
C VAL A 124 -16.29 31.67 22.25
N GLY A 125 -16.02 31.37 20.99
CA GLY A 125 -15.28 30.18 20.59
C GLY A 125 -14.39 30.45 19.38
N PHE A 126 -13.23 29.80 19.34
CA PHE A 126 -12.26 30.01 18.26
C PHE A 126 -12.64 29.25 16.98
N VAL A 127 -12.42 29.84 15.81
CA VAL A 127 -12.75 29.22 14.51
C VAL A 127 -11.56 28.57 13.81
N ASP A 128 -10.39 28.57 14.43
CA ASP A 128 -9.19 27.92 13.90
C ASP A 128 -9.45 26.46 13.53
N VAL A 129 -9.00 26.08 12.34
CA VAL A 129 -9.10 24.72 11.80
C VAL A 129 -7.72 24.10 11.69
N VAL A 130 -7.65 22.79 11.86
CA VAL A 130 -6.42 22.02 11.67
C VAL A 130 -6.39 21.50 10.24
N VAL A 131 -5.35 21.89 9.51
CA VAL A 131 -5.13 21.50 8.12
C VAL A 131 -4.05 20.43 8.09
N ASP A 132 -4.29 19.33 7.37
CA ASP A 132 -3.30 18.27 7.19
C ASP A 132 -2.17 18.75 6.25
N GLU A 133 -1.06 18.00 6.18
CA GLU A 133 0.11 18.36 5.35
C GLU A 133 -0.22 18.59 3.87
N ASP A 134 -1.26 17.94 3.36
CA ASP A 134 -1.73 18.06 1.98
C ASP A 134 -2.75 19.20 1.77
N GLY A 135 -3.01 20.01 2.79
CA GLY A 135 -3.90 21.16 2.72
C GLY A 135 -5.38 20.84 2.97
N ILE A 136 -5.74 19.58 3.24
CA ILE A 136 -7.13 19.14 3.43
C ILE A 136 -7.47 19.08 4.92
N VAL A 137 -8.66 19.57 5.27
CA VAL A 137 -9.19 19.51 6.64
C VAL A 137 -9.87 18.15 6.83
N ARG A 138 -9.23 17.25 7.57
CA ARG A 138 -9.83 15.96 8.00
C ARG A 138 -10.02 15.86 9.50
N ARG A 139 -9.60 16.89 10.25
CA ARG A 139 -9.60 16.92 11.70
C ARG A 139 -10.39 18.12 12.21
N GLY A 140 -11.28 17.84 13.16
CA GLY A 140 -12.04 18.84 13.89
C GLY A 140 -11.35 19.17 15.19
N LEU A 141 -10.93 20.42 15.36
CA LEU A 141 -10.35 20.93 16.60
C LEU A 141 -11.47 21.30 17.58
N LEU A 142 -11.48 20.67 18.75
CA LEU A 142 -12.50 20.86 19.77
C LEU A 142 -12.05 21.83 20.85
N SER A 143 -10.81 21.72 21.33
CA SER A 143 -10.28 22.63 22.34
C SER A 143 -8.78 22.82 22.15
N MET A 144 -8.25 23.90 22.70
CA MET A 144 -6.81 24.15 22.78
C MET A 144 -6.45 24.60 24.18
N GLN A 145 -5.20 24.35 24.59
CA GLN A 145 -4.66 24.88 25.83
C GLN A 145 -3.88 26.16 25.53
N LYS A 146 -4.23 27.25 26.20
CA LYS A 146 -3.46 28.49 26.18
C LYS A 146 -2.12 28.32 26.91
N PRO A 147 -1.11 29.16 26.64
CA PRO A 147 0.18 29.11 27.35
C PRO A 147 0.08 29.24 28.88
N ASN A 148 -0.99 29.87 29.38
CA ASN A 148 -1.26 30.02 30.81
C ASN A 148 -1.95 28.79 31.44
N GLY A 149 -2.23 27.75 30.66
CA GLY A 149 -2.89 26.52 31.10
C GLY A 149 -4.39 26.46 30.88
N ASP A 150 -5.05 27.58 30.55
CA ASP A 150 -6.50 27.64 30.35
C ASP A 150 -6.93 26.88 29.09
N ILE A 151 -8.03 26.14 29.19
CA ILE A 151 -8.62 25.47 28.03
C ILE A 151 -9.62 26.40 27.37
N ILE A 152 -9.38 26.71 26.10
CA ILE A 152 -10.37 27.36 25.23
C ILE A 152 -11.02 26.33 24.32
N TYR A 153 -12.23 26.63 23.88
CA TYR A 153 -13.07 25.73 23.10
C TYR A 153 -13.35 26.33 21.72
N SER A 154 -13.40 25.48 20.72
CA SER A 154 -13.74 25.92 19.36
C SER A 154 -15.18 26.40 19.28
N PHE A 155 -15.43 27.26 18.30
CA PHE A 155 -16.74 27.77 17.94
C PHE A 155 -17.76 26.64 17.78
N ALA A 156 -17.38 25.58 17.07
CA ALA A 156 -18.23 24.42 16.84
C ALA A 156 -18.58 23.67 18.14
N ILE A 157 -17.62 23.38 19.02
CA ILE A 157 -17.93 22.66 20.27
C ILE A 157 -18.72 23.54 21.24
N LYS A 158 -18.47 24.86 21.30
CA LYS A 158 -19.24 25.80 22.14
C LYS A 158 -20.72 25.78 21.76
N ILE A 159 -21.01 25.88 20.46
CA ILE A 159 -22.37 25.83 19.93
C ILE A 159 -23.02 24.47 20.23
N ALA A 160 -22.29 23.38 19.97
CA ALA A 160 -22.80 22.04 20.23
C ALA A 160 -23.10 21.80 21.72
N LEU A 161 -22.19 22.19 22.62
CA LEU A 161 -22.38 22.05 24.06
C LEU A 161 -23.56 22.89 24.56
N GLN A 162 -23.72 24.13 24.10
CA GLN A 162 -24.84 24.97 24.51
C GLN A 162 -26.19 24.40 24.03
N TYR A 163 -26.24 23.87 22.80
CA TYR A 163 -27.43 23.19 22.28
C TYR A 163 -27.76 21.95 23.10
N LEU A 164 -26.75 21.14 23.40
CA LEU A 164 -26.89 19.89 24.16
C LEU A 164 -27.28 20.13 25.61
N GLN A 165 -26.78 21.18 26.26
CA GLN A 165 -27.22 21.59 27.58
C GLN A 165 -28.72 21.93 27.60
N ALA A 166 -29.23 22.58 26.55
CA ALA A 166 -30.66 22.83 26.37
C ALA A 166 -31.48 21.56 26.03
N GLU A 167 -30.82 20.42 25.80
CA GLU A 167 -31.38 19.07 25.68
C GLU A 167 -31.11 18.23 26.93
N ASN A 168 -30.60 18.83 28.02
CA ASN A 168 -30.18 18.16 29.26
C ASN A 168 -29.05 17.12 29.07
N VAL A 169 -28.19 17.32 28.06
CA VAL A 169 -27.01 16.50 27.80
C VAL A 169 -25.76 17.28 28.20
N PHE A 170 -25.04 16.77 29.19
CA PHE A 170 -23.83 17.39 29.74
C PHE A 170 -22.59 16.52 29.46
N PRO A 171 -21.41 17.14 29.20
CA PRO A 171 -20.17 16.40 29.00
C PRO A 171 -19.71 15.73 30.30
N GLN A 172 -19.24 14.50 30.19
CA GLN A 172 -18.60 13.74 31.26
C GLN A 172 -17.20 13.36 30.80
N VAL A 173 -16.18 13.95 31.43
CA VAL A 173 -14.78 13.64 31.13
C VAL A 173 -14.39 12.39 31.92
N SER A 174 -13.95 11.34 31.23
CA SER A 174 -13.41 10.15 31.90
C SER A 174 -12.12 10.49 32.62
N THR A 175 -12.00 10.05 33.88
CA THR A 175 -10.78 10.20 34.70
C THR A 175 -9.69 9.18 34.36
N GLY A 176 -9.92 8.31 33.37
CA GLY A 176 -8.96 7.31 32.90
C GLY A 176 -7.83 7.86 32.03
N ILE A 177 -6.87 6.99 31.70
CA ILE A 177 -5.68 7.29 30.88
C ILE A 177 -6.08 7.82 29.48
N ASP A 178 -7.23 7.35 28.99
CA ASP A 178 -7.73 7.58 27.63
C ASP A 178 -8.21 9.02 27.39
N ARG A 179 -8.39 9.83 28.45
CA ARG A 179 -8.94 11.21 28.44
C ARG A 179 -10.24 11.37 27.61
N ALA A 180 -10.98 10.28 27.41
CA ALA A 180 -12.16 10.26 26.56
C ALA A 180 -13.27 11.14 27.14
N VAL A 181 -13.94 11.89 26.26
CA VAL A 181 -15.10 12.70 26.62
C VAL A 181 -16.37 11.95 26.21
N THR A 182 -17.23 11.68 27.19
CA THR A 182 -18.56 11.11 26.95
C THR A 182 -19.56 12.26 26.88
N LEU A 183 -20.38 12.29 25.84
CA LEU A 183 -21.39 13.33 25.62
C LEU A 183 -22.68 12.66 25.16
N GLY A 184 -23.63 12.46 26.07
CA GLY A 184 -24.81 11.65 25.79
C GLY A 184 -24.43 10.23 25.35
N LYS A 185 -24.82 9.84 24.14
CA LYS A 185 -24.47 8.55 23.51
C LYS A 185 -23.09 8.54 22.84
N ALA A 186 -22.47 9.70 22.63
CA ALA A 186 -21.17 9.79 21.97
C ALA A 186 -20.03 9.54 22.94
N LYS A 187 -19.02 8.79 22.49
CA LYS A 187 -17.70 8.72 23.09
C LYS A 187 -16.70 9.33 22.12
N ILE A 188 -16.17 10.49 22.48
CA ILE A 188 -15.17 11.20 21.68
C ILE A 188 -13.80 10.81 22.22
N LEU A 189 -13.05 10.05 21.42
CA LEU A 189 -11.66 9.73 21.72
C LEU A 189 -10.76 10.88 21.23
N PRO A 190 -9.69 11.22 21.96
CA PRO A 190 -8.70 12.14 21.42
C PRO A 190 -8.11 11.52 20.16
N TYR A 191 -7.92 12.33 19.12
CA TYR A 191 -7.21 11.90 17.93
C TYR A 191 -5.80 11.43 18.34
N GLN A 192 -5.55 10.14 18.21
CA GLN A 192 -4.22 9.56 18.32
C GLN A 192 -3.71 9.39 16.89
N SER A 193 -2.70 10.19 16.53
CA SER A 193 -2.11 10.08 15.20
C SER A 193 -1.62 8.65 14.97
N GLY A 194 -1.95 8.10 13.80
CA GLY A 194 -1.38 6.84 13.32
C GLY A 194 0.06 6.98 12.84
N TYR A 195 0.57 8.20 12.76
CA TYR A 195 1.92 8.57 12.35
C TYR A 195 2.55 9.38 13.48
N GLU A 196 3.70 8.93 13.95
CA GLU A 196 4.39 9.45 15.13
C GLU A 196 4.56 10.99 15.17
N PHE A 197 4.31 11.56 16.36
CA PHE A 197 4.83 12.83 16.89
C PHE A 197 4.71 14.12 16.06
N THR A 198 3.48 14.60 15.85
CA THR A 198 3.26 16.06 15.87
C THR A 198 2.28 16.39 17.00
N ASP A 199 2.78 17.09 18.02
CA ASP A 199 1.96 17.73 19.04
C ASP A 199 1.24 18.91 18.36
N ASP A 200 0.17 18.61 17.63
CA ASP A 200 -0.58 19.61 16.86
C ASP A 200 -1.45 20.52 17.75
N GLY A 201 -1.32 20.39 19.08
CA GLY A 201 -2.04 21.17 20.06
C GLY A 201 -3.53 20.83 20.13
N GLY A 202 -4.03 20.77 21.36
CA GLY A 202 -5.46 20.71 21.61
C GLY A 202 -6.13 19.35 21.44
N TYR A 203 -7.41 19.29 21.77
CA TYR A 203 -8.24 18.08 21.68
C TYR A 203 -8.89 18.03 20.30
N GLN A 204 -8.56 17.00 19.51
CA GLN A 204 -8.99 16.85 18.12
C GLN A 204 -9.78 15.56 17.92
N THR A 205 -10.59 15.52 16.86
CA THR A 205 -11.29 14.31 16.38
C THR A 205 -11.19 14.23 14.86
N LEU A 206 -11.28 13.03 14.28
CA LEU A 206 -11.53 12.90 12.85
C LEU A 206 -12.90 13.50 12.50
N MET A 207 -12.93 14.22 11.39
CA MET A 207 -14.15 14.70 10.76
C MET A 207 -14.85 13.54 10.07
N ASN A 208 -16.03 13.18 10.57
CA ASN A 208 -17.00 12.38 9.84
C ASN A 208 -17.95 13.35 9.14
N TYR A 209 -17.47 13.98 8.06
CA TYR A 209 -18.27 14.90 7.24
C TYR A 209 -19.62 14.26 6.91
N ARG A 210 -20.70 15.02 6.88
CA ARG A 210 -22.01 14.54 6.41
C ARG A 210 -22.13 14.74 4.90
N CYS A 211 -21.69 15.90 4.42
CA CYS A 211 -21.70 16.30 3.01
C CYS A 211 -20.72 17.46 2.76
N GLN A 212 -20.66 17.92 1.51
CA GLN A 212 -19.98 19.15 1.13
C GLN A 212 -20.79 20.40 1.55
N THR A 213 -21.96 20.62 0.95
CA THR A 213 -22.82 21.80 1.21
C THR A 213 -24.33 21.48 1.21
N GLU A 214 -24.78 20.52 0.39
CA GLU A 214 -26.19 20.25 0.10
C GLU A 214 -27.02 19.70 1.28
N CYS A 215 -26.38 19.27 2.37
CA CYS A 215 -27.07 18.70 3.52
C CYS A 215 -27.51 19.74 4.57
N PHE A 216 -27.22 21.02 4.37
CA PHE A 216 -27.67 22.07 5.29
C PHE A 216 -28.73 22.94 4.64
N GLN A 217 -29.83 23.16 5.36
CA GLN A 217 -30.82 24.15 4.95
C GLN A 217 -30.19 25.54 5.05
N LYS A 218 -30.14 26.26 3.92
CA LYS A 218 -29.51 27.58 3.82
C LYS A 218 -30.50 28.66 3.41
N ILE A 219 -30.27 29.89 3.88
CA ILE A 219 -31.00 31.09 3.50
C ILE A 219 -30.03 32.27 3.38
N SER A 220 -30.30 33.20 2.45
CA SER A 220 -29.47 34.40 2.30
C SER A 220 -29.68 35.36 3.47
N MET A 221 -28.63 36.10 3.83
CA MET A 221 -28.72 37.16 4.81
C MET A 221 -29.73 38.25 4.39
N ILE A 222 -29.83 38.56 3.10
CA ILE A 222 -30.77 39.55 2.56
C ILE A 222 -32.22 39.10 2.74
N ASP A 223 -32.53 37.82 2.53
CA ASP A 223 -33.89 37.30 2.75
C ASP A 223 -34.28 37.39 4.23
N VAL A 224 -33.34 37.11 5.14
CA VAL A 224 -33.58 37.30 6.58
C VAL A 224 -33.78 38.78 6.93
N LEU A 225 -32.93 39.67 6.41
CA LEU A 225 -33.06 41.11 6.62
C LEU A 225 -34.35 41.69 6.02
N SER A 226 -34.85 41.13 4.93
CA SER A 226 -36.12 41.54 4.31
C SER A 226 -37.36 40.83 4.88
N GLY A 227 -37.19 39.82 5.73
CA GLY A 227 -38.29 39.06 6.33
C GLY A 227 -38.90 38.00 5.40
N LYS A 228 -38.20 37.61 4.34
CA LYS A 228 -38.64 36.61 3.34
C LYS A 228 -38.23 35.20 3.76
N TYR A 229 -38.80 34.71 4.86
CA TYR A 229 -38.52 33.34 5.33
C TYR A 229 -39.67 32.77 6.15
N PRO A 230 -39.80 31.43 6.23
CA PRO A 230 -40.81 30.79 7.08
C PRO A 230 -40.62 31.15 8.56
N SER A 231 -41.70 31.44 9.28
CA SER A 231 -41.64 31.90 10.68
C SER A 231 -41.05 30.87 11.66
N ASP A 232 -41.12 29.59 11.31
CA ASP A 232 -40.62 28.45 12.07
C ASP A 232 -39.18 28.05 11.68
N LEU A 233 -38.55 28.77 10.74
CA LEU A 233 -37.24 28.41 10.18
C LEU A 233 -36.14 28.28 11.25
N PHE A 234 -36.18 29.13 12.28
CA PHE A 234 -35.14 29.17 13.32
C PHE A 234 -35.56 28.46 14.60
N GLU A 235 -36.83 28.14 14.76
CA GLU A 235 -37.38 27.67 16.02
C GLU A 235 -36.75 26.35 16.45
N ASN A 236 -36.26 26.30 17.70
CA ASN A 236 -35.62 25.14 18.30
C ASN A 236 -34.39 24.57 17.55
N ARG A 237 -33.78 25.36 16.66
CA ARG A 237 -32.63 24.96 15.85
C ARG A 237 -31.35 25.70 16.24
N ILE A 238 -30.24 25.20 15.74
CA ILE A 238 -28.95 25.89 15.68
C ILE A 238 -28.95 26.76 14.44
N VAL A 239 -28.73 28.06 14.59
CA VAL A 239 -28.61 29.00 13.48
C VAL A 239 -27.16 29.43 13.34
N LEU A 240 -26.54 29.10 12.21
CA LEU A 240 -25.16 29.48 11.89
C LEU A 240 -25.17 30.63 10.90
N ILE A 241 -24.49 31.72 11.23
CA ILE A 241 -24.39 32.93 10.40
C ILE A 241 -22.94 33.06 9.96
N GLY A 242 -22.66 33.03 8.66
CA GLY A 242 -21.29 33.08 8.15
C GLY A 242 -21.18 33.40 6.66
N SER A 243 -19.95 33.64 6.23
CA SER A 243 -19.66 34.02 4.84
C SER A 243 -19.60 32.81 3.90
N THR A 244 -20.06 33.01 2.67
CA THR A 244 -19.72 32.19 1.50
C THR A 244 -19.10 33.02 0.37
N ALA A 245 -18.75 34.28 0.64
CA ALA A 245 -18.18 35.23 -0.32
C ALA A 245 -16.73 34.87 -0.68
N GLU A 246 -16.40 34.83 -1.99
CA GLU A 246 -15.06 34.52 -2.47
C GLU A 246 -14.05 35.62 -2.11
N SER A 247 -14.49 36.88 -2.07
CA SER A 247 -13.64 38.03 -1.71
C SER A 247 -13.06 37.94 -0.30
N LEU A 248 -13.74 37.26 0.62
CA LEU A 248 -13.33 37.14 2.02
C LEU A 248 -12.32 36.01 2.25
N ARG A 249 -12.07 35.16 1.25
CA ARG A 249 -11.04 34.10 1.24
C ARG A 249 -11.09 33.13 2.43
N ASP A 250 -12.27 32.91 2.99
CA ASP A 250 -12.49 31.94 4.07
C ASP A 250 -12.90 30.56 3.50
N PHE A 251 -11.96 29.92 2.80
CA PHE A 251 -12.18 28.63 2.14
C PHE A 251 -11.07 27.65 2.49
N PHE A 252 -11.47 26.38 2.58
CA PHE A 252 -10.61 25.27 2.92
C PHE A 252 -10.85 24.11 1.96
N LEU A 253 -9.85 23.23 1.82
CA LEU A 253 -10.04 21.97 1.13
C LEU A 253 -10.62 20.95 2.11
N SER A 254 -11.59 20.18 1.65
CA SER A 254 -12.21 19.05 2.35
C SER A 254 -12.08 17.80 1.48
N PRO A 255 -12.44 16.61 1.99
CA PRO A 255 -12.54 15.40 1.18
C PRO A 255 -13.42 15.53 -0.08
N TYR A 256 -14.36 16.48 -0.12
CA TYR A 256 -15.23 16.75 -1.28
C TYR A 256 -14.70 17.90 -2.18
N GLY A 257 -13.56 18.50 -1.84
CA GLY A 257 -13.02 19.67 -2.51
C GLY A 257 -13.18 20.95 -1.69
N LYS A 258 -13.09 22.11 -2.36
CA LYS A 258 -13.12 23.44 -1.73
C LYS A 258 -14.50 23.74 -1.11
N ILE A 259 -14.52 24.18 0.15
CA ILE A 259 -15.73 24.60 0.87
C ILE A 259 -15.46 25.86 1.73
N PRO A 260 -16.47 26.73 1.95
CA PRO A 260 -16.36 27.83 2.91
C PRO A 260 -16.17 27.35 4.35
N GLY A 261 -15.47 28.12 5.18
CA GLY A 261 -15.14 27.78 6.58
C GLY A 261 -16.37 27.42 7.42
N ILE A 262 -17.46 28.18 7.27
CA ILE A 262 -18.72 27.93 7.99
C ILE A 262 -19.28 26.50 7.77
N TYR A 263 -19.03 25.86 6.62
CA TYR A 263 -19.47 24.48 6.36
C TYR A 263 -18.62 23.44 7.10
N ILE A 264 -17.35 23.73 7.43
CA ILE A 264 -16.54 22.88 8.30
C ILE A 264 -17.16 22.89 9.70
N HIS A 265 -17.47 24.07 10.23
CA HIS A 265 -18.12 24.20 11.53
C HIS A 265 -19.50 23.54 11.56
N ALA A 266 -20.31 23.72 10.51
CA ALA A 266 -21.62 23.07 10.40
C ALA A 266 -21.52 21.54 10.42
N ASN A 267 -20.57 20.95 9.68
CA ASN A 267 -20.31 19.50 9.71
C ASN A 267 -19.85 19.02 11.09
N LEU A 268 -18.95 19.75 11.74
CA LEU A 268 -18.46 19.39 13.08
C LEU A 268 -19.56 19.48 14.14
N ILE A 269 -20.41 20.52 14.10
CA ILE A 269 -21.58 20.67 14.98
C ILE A 269 -22.57 19.52 14.74
N SER A 270 -22.91 19.23 13.48
CA SER A 270 -23.81 18.11 13.13
C SER A 270 -23.26 16.78 13.66
N GLN A 271 -21.95 16.54 13.52
CA GLN A 271 -21.31 15.34 14.06
C GLN A 271 -21.46 15.24 15.58
N ILE A 272 -21.15 16.30 16.32
CA ILE A 272 -21.18 16.29 17.79
C ILE A 272 -22.62 16.13 18.30
N VAL A 273 -23.56 16.93 17.80
CA VAL A 273 -24.95 16.95 18.25
C VAL A 273 -25.66 15.63 17.94
N ASN A 274 -25.50 15.09 16.73
CA ASN A 274 -26.12 13.81 16.39
C ASN A 274 -25.39 12.63 17.01
N GLY A 275 -24.09 12.73 17.27
CA GLY A 275 -23.39 11.74 18.06
C GLY A 275 -23.97 11.65 19.47
N ALA A 276 -24.18 12.80 20.11
CA ALA A 276 -24.66 12.85 21.48
C ALA A 276 -26.13 12.41 21.62
N ILE A 277 -27.01 12.88 20.73
CA ILE A 277 -28.46 12.63 20.83
C ILE A 277 -28.87 11.32 20.12
N ASN A 278 -28.43 11.16 18.87
CA ASN A 278 -28.86 10.08 17.99
C ASN A 278 -27.90 8.89 17.98
N GLY A 279 -26.72 9.01 18.59
CA GLY A 279 -25.70 7.97 18.55
C GLY A 279 -24.99 7.85 17.21
N ARG A 280 -24.95 8.93 16.39
CA ARG A 280 -24.15 8.96 15.16
C ARG A 280 -22.68 8.69 15.50
N PRO A 281 -22.08 7.61 15.01
CA PRO A 281 -20.71 7.26 15.38
C PRO A 281 -19.69 8.28 14.87
N PHE A 282 -18.68 8.52 15.70
CA PHE A 282 -17.49 9.27 15.31
C PHE A 282 -16.59 8.36 14.48
N LEU A 283 -15.93 8.91 13.46
CA LEU A 283 -14.95 8.16 12.69
C LEU A 283 -13.73 7.87 13.58
N GLN A 284 -13.39 6.60 13.76
CA GLN A 284 -12.26 6.16 14.57
C GLN A 284 -11.18 5.55 13.70
N THR A 285 -9.92 5.70 14.09
CA THR A 285 -8.80 4.99 13.46
C THR A 285 -8.69 3.58 14.04
N SER A 286 -8.31 2.61 13.20
CA SER A 286 -7.98 1.27 13.68
C SER A 286 -6.77 1.29 14.62
N PRO A 287 -6.73 0.42 15.64
CA PRO A 287 -5.55 0.30 16.49
C PRO A 287 -4.37 -0.31 15.72
N LYS A 288 -3.14 0.11 16.05
CA LYS A 288 -1.91 -0.27 15.32
C LYS A 288 -1.65 -1.78 15.24
N TRP A 289 -2.04 -2.54 16.26
CA TRP A 289 -1.90 -4.00 16.23
C TRP A 289 -2.79 -4.64 15.17
N LEU A 290 -3.97 -4.07 14.89
CA LEU A 290 -4.88 -4.56 13.85
C LEU A 290 -4.31 -4.31 12.46
N GLU A 291 -3.73 -3.12 12.23
CA GLU A 291 -2.98 -2.83 11.00
C GLU A 291 -1.87 -3.87 10.78
N GLY A 292 -1.13 -4.22 11.84
CA GLY A 292 -0.09 -5.23 11.75
C GLY A 292 -0.59 -6.64 11.43
N ILE A 293 -1.73 -7.05 11.99
CA ILE A 293 -2.37 -8.33 11.64
C ILE A 293 -2.76 -8.33 10.15
N LEU A 294 -3.33 -7.25 9.64
CA LEU A 294 -3.72 -7.15 8.24
C LEU A 294 -2.54 -7.24 7.29
N VAL A 295 -1.44 -6.55 7.59
CA VAL A 295 -0.18 -6.63 6.82
C VAL A 295 0.36 -8.06 6.80
N PHE A 296 0.33 -8.75 7.95
CA PHE A 296 0.79 -10.13 8.08
C PHE A 296 -0.09 -11.10 7.30
N LEU A 297 -1.41 -11.06 7.50
CA LEU A 297 -2.36 -11.93 6.80
C LEU A 297 -2.30 -11.73 5.28
N SER A 298 -2.25 -10.48 4.83
CA SER A 298 -2.12 -10.12 3.42
C SER A 298 -0.84 -10.71 2.81
N SER A 299 0.28 -10.69 3.55
CA SER A 299 1.51 -11.35 3.09
C SER A 299 1.38 -12.86 2.97
N CYS A 300 0.74 -13.51 3.94
CA CYS A 300 0.50 -14.95 3.91
C CYS A 300 -0.40 -15.36 2.74
N ILE A 301 -1.42 -14.56 2.43
CA ILE A 301 -2.31 -14.78 1.29
C ILE A 301 -1.53 -14.67 -0.03
N GLY A 302 -0.66 -13.68 -0.16
CA GLY A 302 0.22 -13.54 -1.34
C GLY A 302 1.08 -14.79 -1.57
N VAL A 303 1.81 -15.23 -0.54
CA VAL A 303 2.67 -16.44 -0.62
C VAL A 303 1.86 -17.71 -0.93
N LYS A 304 0.78 -17.96 -0.18
CA LYS A 304 -0.04 -19.17 -0.34
C LYS A 304 -0.78 -19.20 -1.67
N GLY A 305 -1.27 -18.05 -2.15
CA GLY A 305 -1.95 -17.92 -3.44
C GLY A 305 -1.02 -18.28 -4.59
N ILE A 306 0.15 -17.63 -4.67
CA ILE A 306 1.14 -17.89 -5.72
C ILE A 306 1.63 -19.35 -5.69
N SER A 307 1.96 -19.88 -4.51
CA SER A 307 2.42 -21.27 -4.40
C SER A 307 1.34 -22.29 -4.80
N SER A 308 0.06 -21.98 -4.57
CA SER A 308 -1.04 -22.84 -5.00
C SER A 308 -1.18 -22.87 -6.52
N PHE A 309 -1.13 -21.72 -7.20
CA PHE A 309 -1.20 -21.64 -8.67
C PHE A 309 -0.12 -22.47 -9.37
N LEU A 310 1.08 -22.56 -8.79
CA LEU A 310 2.19 -23.33 -9.35
C LEU A 310 2.08 -24.84 -9.09
N ARG A 311 1.42 -25.25 -7.99
CA ARG A 311 1.12 -26.67 -7.73
C ARG A 311 0.02 -27.24 -8.63
N LEU A 312 -0.82 -26.37 -9.20
CA LEU A 312 -1.90 -26.77 -10.09
C LEU A 312 -1.43 -27.33 -11.45
N GLY A 313 -0.12 -27.31 -11.75
CA GLY A 313 0.65 -28.25 -12.60
C GLY A 313 0.29 -28.39 -14.10
N ASN A 314 -0.97 -28.19 -14.47
CA ASN A 314 -1.56 -28.52 -15.76
C ASN A 314 -2.09 -27.30 -16.51
N LEU A 315 -1.82 -26.08 -16.03
CA LEU A 315 -2.28 -24.86 -16.70
C LEU A 315 -1.31 -24.47 -17.82
N GLY A 316 -1.86 -24.13 -18.98
CA GLY A 316 -1.08 -23.50 -20.05
C GLY A 316 -0.53 -22.14 -19.60
N LYS A 317 0.58 -21.68 -20.21
CA LYS A 317 1.25 -20.41 -19.82
C LYS A 317 0.29 -19.22 -19.74
N THR A 318 -0.60 -19.08 -20.71
CA THR A 318 -1.60 -18.00 -20.74
C THR A 318 -2.59 -18.08 -19.58
N GLN A 319 -3.12 -19.28 -19.30
CA GLN A 319 -4.07 -19.51 -18.20
C GLN A 319 -3.42 -19.24 -16.84
N PHE A 320 -2.14 -19.58 -16.70
CA PHE A 320 -1.37 -19.31 -15.50
C PHE A 320 -1.21 -17.79 -15.25
N ILE A 321 -0.80 -17.04 -16.28
CA ILE A 321 -0.63 -15.58 -16.16
C ILE A 321 -1.96 -14.89 -15.85
N VAL A 322 -3.03 -15.24 -16.58
CA VAL A 322 -4.37 -14.70 -16.35
C VAL A 322 -4.84 -15.03 -14.94
N GLY A 323 -4.66 -16.28 -14.49
CA GLY A 323 -5.02 -16.71 -13.14
C GLY A 323 -4.35 -15.89 -12.04
N ILE A 324 -3.04 -15.61 -12.17
CA ILE A 324 -2.31 -14.75 -11.22
C ILE A 324 -2.88 -13.33 -11.24
N ILE A 325 -3.04 -12.71 -12.41
CA ILE A 325 -3.54 -11.33 -12.50
C ILE A 325 -4.93 -11.25 -11.86
N THR A 326 -5.83 -12.17 -12.20
CA THR A 326 -7.17 -12.25 -11.63
C THR A 326 -7.13 -12.41 -10.12
N PHE A 327 -6.29 -13.29 -9.59
CA PHE A 327 -6.11 -13.47 -8.14
C PHE A 327 -5.63 -12.20 -7.45
N LEU A 328 -4.62 -11.53 -8.00
CA LEU A 328 -4.08 -10.29 -7.45
C LEU A 328 -5.15 -9.18 -7.46
N SER A 329 -5.86 -9.00 -8.58
CA SER A 329 -6.91 -7.99 -8.72
C SER A 329 -8.08 -8.22 -7.76
N ILE A 330 -8.58 -9.46 -7.65
CA ILE A 330 -9.67 -9.80 -6.73
C ILE A 330 -9.25 -9.58 -5.28
N SER A 331 -8.02 -9.93 -4.91
CA SER A 331 -7.52 -9.77 -3.55
C SER A 331 -7.40 -8.30 -3.15
N VAL A 332 -6.88 -7.45 -4.04
CA VAL A 332 -6.81 -6.00 -3.81
C VAL A 332 -8.20 -5.38 -3.74
N LEU A 333 -9.11 -5.79 -4.63
CA LEU A 333 -10.51 -5.34 -4.57
C LEU A 333 -11.19 -5.78 -3.27
N GLY A 334 -10.93 -6.99 -2.80
CA GLY A 334 -11.43 -7.50 -1.52
C GLY A 334 -10.97 -6.64 -0.34
N LEU A 335 -9.68 -6.26 -0.30
CA LEU A 335 -9.16 -5.36 0.73
C LEU A 335 -9.82 -3.97 0.68
N LEU A 336 -9.99 -3.41 -0.52
CA LEU A 336 -10.69 -2.13 -0.72
C LEU A 336 -12.15 -2.19 -0.23
N VAL A 337 -12.87 -3.27 -0.55
CA VAL A 337 -14.26 -3.48 -0.10
C VAL A 337 -14.33 -3.64 1.41
N ILE A 338 -13.42 -4.41 2.04
CA ILE A 338 -13.38 -4.57 3.50
C ILE A 338 -13.12 -3.22 4.19
N SER A 339 -12.16 -2.45 3.70
CA SER A 339 -11.85 -1.12 4.24
C SER A 339 -13.04 -0.16 4.07
N TYR A 340 -13.70 -0.17 2.90
CA TYR A 340 -14.89 0.65 2.67
C TYR A 340 -16.06 0.27 3.58
N ILE A 341 -16.32 -1.02 3.78
CA ILE A 341 -17.35 -1.49 4.72
C ILE A 341 -17.00 -1.02 6.14
N ALA A 342 -15.75 -1.20 6.60
CA ALA A 342 -15.30 -0.71 7.89
C ALA A 342 -15.52 0.81 8.03
N PHE A 343 -15.21 1.58 6.99
CA PHE A 343 -15.43 3.03 6.95
C PHE A 343 -16.91 3.39 7.10
N THR A 344 -17.84 2.67 6.44
CA THR A 344 -19.28 2.90 6.63
C THR A 344 -19.75 2.59 8.05
N LEU A 345 -19.03 1.71 8.75
CA LEU A 345 -19.21 1.42 10.18
C LEU A 345 -18.43 2.39 11.09
N SER A 346 -17.92 3.50 10.52
CA SER A 346 -17.14 4.54 11.20
C SER A 346 -15.81 4.07 11.79
N LEU A 347 -15.22 3.05 11.17
CA LEU A 347 -13.85 2.59 11.43
C LEU A 347 -12.99 2.83 10.19
N TRP A 348 -12.07 3.78 10.25
CA TRP A 348 -11.05 3.96 9.23
C TRP A 348 -9.99 2.86 9.36
N LEU A 349 -9.87 2.05 8.30
CA LEU A 349 -8.96 0.91 8.24
C LEU A 349 -7.91 1.13 7.15
N PRO A 350 -6.69 1.59 7.48
CA PRO A 350 -5.60 1.78 6.54
C PRO A 350 -5.20 0.45 5.89
N ILE A 351 -5.27 0.35 4.56
CA ILE A 351 -4.98 -0.89 3.81
C ILE A 351 -3.83 -0.76 2.83
N VAL A 352 -3.28 0.43 2.59
CA VAL A 352 -2.16 0.63 1.66
C VAL A 352 -0.96 -0.23 2.07
N PRO A 353 -0.49 -0.26 3.34
CA PRO A 353 0.55 -1.20 3.76
C PRO A 353 0.21 -2.66 3.48
N SER A 354 -1.06 -3.05 3.67
CA SER A 354 -1.53 -4.41 3.44
C SER A 354 -1.49 -4.80 1.96
N VAL A 355 -1.91 -3.89 1.07
CA VAL A 355 -1.82 -4.06 -0.38
C VAL A 355 -0.37 -4.18 -0.83
N PHE A 356 0.52 -3.30 -0.36
CA PHE A 356 1.95 -3.39 -0.67
C PHE A 356 2.59 -4.68 -0.14
N SER A 357 2.23 -5.10 1.07
CA SER A 357 2.68 -6.37 1.66
C SER A 357 2.25 -7.57 0.82
N PHE A 358 0.98 -7.59 0.39
CA PHE A 358 0.44 -8.64 -0.48
C PHE A 358 1.16 -8.69 -1.83
N LEU A 359 1.31 -7.55 -2.50
CA LEU A 359 1.97 -7.50 -3.82
C LEU A 359 3.45 -7.85 -3.72
N PHE A 360 4.17 -7.29 -2.74
CA PHE A 360 5.59 -7.55 -2.53
C PHE A 360 5.85 -9.03 -2.21
N SER A 361 5.10 -9.62 -1.29
CA SER A 361 5.23 -11.05 -0.95
C SER A 361 4.88 -11.97 -2.13
N SER A 362 3.90 -11.57 -2.96
CA SER A 362 3.55 -12.29 -4.19
C SER A 362 4.70 -12.28 -5.20
N VAL A 363 5.30 -11.11 -5.45
CA VAL A 363 6.46 -10.98 -6.37
C VAL A 363 7.65 -11.79 -5.88
N ILE A 364 8.00 -11.72 -4.60
CA ILE A 364 9.08 -12.50 -4.01
C ILE A 364 8.81 -14.01 -4.15
N SER A 365 7.56 -14.45 -3.94
CA SER A 365 7.17 -15.85 -4.11
C SER A 365 7.31 -16.33 -5.55
N ILE A 366 6.93 -15.50 -6.54
CA ILE A 366 7.12 -15.80 -7.96
C ILE A 366 8.61 -15.98 -8.28
N ILE A 367 9.46 -15.06 -7.83
CA ILE A 367 10.92 -15.12 -8.06
C ILE A 367 11.50 -16.39 -7.43
N TYR A 368 11.20 -16.65 -6.16
CA TYR A 368 11.70 -17.81 -5.44
C TYR A 368 11.31 -19.13 -6.11
N LEU A 369 10.05 -19.25 -6.51
CA LEU A 369 9.56 -20.49 -7.14
C LEU A 369 10.09 -20.64 -8.57
N SER A 370 10.21 -19.55 -9.32
CA SER A 370 10.86 -19.56 -10.64
C SER A 370 12.30 -20.08 -10.53
N GLU A 371 13.06 -19.64 -9.53
CA GLU A 371 14.38 -20.20 -9.24
C GLU A 371 14.31 -21.69 -8.93
N GLN A 372 13.39 -22.15 -8.07
CA GLN A 372 13.26 -23.58 -7.78
C GLN A 372 12.96 -24.42 -9.03
N PHE A 373 12.05 -23.97 -9.91
CA PHE A 373 11.79 -24.64 -11.18
C PHE A 373 13.02 -24.65 -12.09
N ARG A 374 13.78 -23.56 -12.13
CA ARG A 374 15.06 -23.49 -12.86
C ARG A 374 16.07 -24.49 -12.33
N TYR A 375 16.13 -24.72 -11.02
CA TYR A 375 17.02 -25.71 -10.41
C TYR A 375 16.56 -27.15 -10.67
N ALA A 376 15.26 -27.43 -10.56
CA ALA A 376 14.69 -28.76 -10.78
C ALA A 376 14.85 -29.26 -12.24
N SER A 377 14.99 -28.35 -13.20
CA SER A 377 15.18 -28.64 -14.64
C SER A 377 16.65 -28.79 -15.05
N ASN A 378 17.57 -29.12 -14.13
CA ASN A 378 19.02 -29.27 -14.44
C ASN A 378 19.47 -30.72 -14.69
N ILE A 379 18.59 -31.71 -14.49
CA ILE A 379 18.90 -33.14 -14.64
C ILE A 379 18.27 -33.67 -15.94
N ASP A 380 18.96 -34.59 -16.62
CA ASP A 380 18.43 -35.36 -17.75
C ASP A 380 17.52 -36.48 -17.24
N GLU A 381 16.28 -36.52 -17.71
CA GLU A 381 15.24 -37.43 -17.19
C GLU A 381 15.61 -38.91 -17.38
N LEU A 382 16.32 -39.25 -18.46
CA LEU A 382 16.69 -40.64 -18.73
C LEU A 382 17.87 -41.09 -17.85
N THR A 383 18.92 -40.28 -17.81
CA THR A 383 20.24 -40.67 -17.27
C THR A 383 20.49 -40.24 -15.84
N GLN A 384 19.67 -39.33 -15.30
CA GLN A 384 19.73 -38.83 -13.92
C GLN A 384 21.06 -38.11 -13.58
N ILE A 385 21.83 -37.70 -14.58
CA ILE A 385 22.97 -36.78 -14.48
C ILE A 385 22.58 -35.40 -15.04
N ALA A 386 23.50 -34.42 -15.05
CA ALA A 386 23.19 -33.09 -15.57
C ALA A 386 22.71 -33.13 -17.03
N ASN A 387 21.74 -32.28 -17.39
CA ASN A 387 21.41 -32.07 -18.80
C ASN A 387 22.36 -31.06 -19.45
N ARG A 388 22.36 -31.01 -20.79
CA ARG A 388 23.18 -30.08 -21.59
C ARG A 388 23.07 -28.63 -21.11
N ARG A 389 21.87 -28.15 -20.81
CA ARG A 389 21.64 -26.76 -20.37
C ARG A 389 22.35 -26.45 -19.05
N TYR A 390 22.39 -27.40 -18.11
CA TYR A 390 23.13 -27.24 -16.87
C TYR A 390 24.63 -27.35 -17.09
N PHE A 391 25.08 -28.29 -17.94
CA PHE A 391 26.47 -28.43 -18.36
C PHE A 391 27.03 -27.13 -18.96
N ASP A 392 26.37 -26.54 -19.96
CA ASP A 392 26.84 -25.31 -20.63
C ASP A 392 27.00 -24.15 -19.65
N ARG A 393 26.08 -24.03 -18.70
CA ARG A 393 26.12 -22.98 -17.65
C ARG A 393 27.25 -23.22 -16.66
N PHE A 394 27.46 -24.46 -16.26
CA PHE A 394 28.53 -24.84 -15.33
C PHE A 394 29.90 -24.64 -15.98
N LEU A 395 30.03 -25.00 -17.26
CA LEU A 395 31.21 -24.75 -18.07
C LEU A 395 31.54 -23.26 -18.13
N LEU A 396 30.58 -22.42 -18.57
CA LEU A 396 30.79 -20.99 -18.70
C LEU A 396 31.16 -20.32 -17.37
N LYS A 397 30.50 -20.72 -16.27
CA LYS A 397 30.78 -20.19 -14.94
C LYS A 397 32.21 -20.51 -14.48
N ASN A 398 32.65 -21.76 -14.66
CA ASN A 398 33.98 -22.18 -14.22
C ASN A 398 35.08 -21.70 -15.17
N PHE A 399 34.81 -21.58 -16.47
CA PHE A 399 35.76 -20.98 -17.42
C PHE A 399 36.20 -19.60 -16.96
N ASN A 400 35.27 -18.72 -16.62
CA ASN A 400 35.61 -17.35 -16.22
C ASN A 400 36.27 -17.20 -14.83
N THR A 401 36.33 -18.27 -14.03
CA THR A 401 36.71 -18.17 -12.61
C THR A 401 37.87 -19.06 -12.19
N LYS A 402 38.24 -20.03 -13.03
CA LYS A 402 39.26 -21.03 -12.72
C LYS A 402 40.52 -20.80 -13.53
N LYS A 403 41.65 -21.23 -12.96
CA LYS A 403 42.96 -21.05 -13.59
C LYS A 403 43.12 -21.99 -14.78
N ASP A 404 42.85 -23.27 -14.54
CA ASP A 404 42.84 -24.32 -15.55
C ASP A 404 41.45 -24.96 -15.59
N LEU A 405 40.90 -25.11 -16.79
CA LEU A 405 39.63 -25.80 -17.00
C LEU A 405 39.78 -26.88 -18.06
N SER A 406 39.45 -28.11 -17.69
CA SER A 406 39.38 -29.22 -18.63
C SER A 406 37.95 -29.63 -18.94
N VAL A 407 37.73 -30.00 -20.20
CA VAL A 407 36.50 -30.64 -20.67
C VAL A 407 36.83 -31.97 -21.31
N ILE A 408 36.01 -32.97 -21.01
CA ILE A 408 36.04 -34.27 -21.66
C ILE A 408 34.72 -34.44 -22.40
N LEU A 409 34.77 -34.62 -23.73
CA LEU A 409 33.63 -35.06 -24.52
C LEU A 409 33.72 -36.56 -24.73
N CYS A 410 32.60 -37.25 -24.52
CA CYS A 410 32.50 -38.70 -24.48
C CYS A 410 31.40 -39.14 -25.45
N ASP A 411 31.65 -40.17 -26.25
CA ASP A 411 30.67 -40.71 -27.20
C ASP A 411 30.70 -42.24 -27.16
N ILE A 412 29.52 -42.86 -27.07
CA ILE A 412 29.39 -44.32 -27.04
C ILE A 412 29.66 -44.88 -28.44
N ASP A 413 30.70 -45.70 -28.53
CA ASP A 413 31.14 -46.26 -29.79
C ASP A 413 30.06 -47.13 -30.43
N HIS A 414 29.74 -46.84 -31.70
CA HIS A 414 28.79 -47.60 -32.49
C HIS A 414 27.39 -47.71 -31.85
N PHE A 415 26.94 -46.70 -31.11
CA PHE A 415 25.65 -46.74 -30.40
C PHE A 415 24.44 -46.90 -31.34
N LYS A 416 24.48 -46.30 -32.54
CA LYS A 416 23.44 -46.55 -33.56
C LYS A 416 23.31 -48.03 -33.91
N LEU A 417 24.43 -48.72 -34.14
CA LEU A 417 24.43 -50.17 -34.42
C LEU A 417 23.93 -50.98 -33.21
N TYR A 418 24.20 -50.51 -31.99
CA TYR A 418 23.63 -51.11 -30.78
C TYR A 418 22.11 -51.01 -30.78
N ASN A 419 21.56 -49.81 -31.00
CA ASN A 419 20.11 -49.59 -31.07
C ASN A 419 19.45 -50.39 -32.19
N ASP A 420 20.07 -50.45 -33.37
CA ASP A 420 19.55 -51.20 -34.51
C ASP A 420 19.51 -52.72 -34.22
N SER A 421 20.39 -53.21 -33.33
CA SER A 421 20.51 -54.64 -33.00
C SER A 421 19.68 -55.07 -31.79
N TYR A 422 19.57 -54.21 -30.78
CA TYR A 422 18.97 -54.54 -29.47
C TYR A 422 17.69 -53.75 -29.17
N GLY A 423 17.32 -52.80 -30.03
CA GLY A 423 16.16 -51.93 -29.87
C GLY A 423 16.40 -50.75 -28.92
N HIS A 424 15.60 -49.69 -29.09
CA HIS A 424 15.76 -48.44 -28.33
C HIS A 424 15.63 -48.61 -26.80
N GLN A 425 14.80 -49.53 -26.31
CA GLN A 425 14.66 -49.79 -24.87
C GLN A 425 15.95 -50.33 -24.23
N ALA A 426 16.66 -51.20 -24.96
CA ALA A 426 17.98 -51.68 -24.55
C ALA A 426 19.03 -50.56 -24.64
N GLY A 427 18.91 -49.69 -25.64
CA GLY A 427 19.68 -48.45 -25.77
C GLY A 427 19.55 -47.54 -24.56
N ASP A 428 18.32 -47.25 -24.13
CA ASP A 428 18.02 -46.44 -22.95
C ASP A 428 18.62 -47.03 -21.67
N SER A 429 18.53 -48.36 -21.53
CA SER A 429 19.15 -49.09 -20.41
C SER A 429 20.68 -49.01 -20.45
N CYS A 430 21.27 -49.04 -21.64
CA CYS A 430 22.71 -48.84 -21.84
C CYS A 430 23.12 -47.41 -21.45
N LEU A 431 22.41 -46.38 -21.93
CA LEU A 431 22.65 -44.98 -21.60
C LEU A 431 22.61 -44.72 -20.10
N LYS A 432 21.64 -45.30 -19.37
CA LYS A 432 21.56 -45.21 -17.90
C LYS A 432 22.79 -45.78 -17.21
N LYS A 433 23.26 -46.96 -17.63
CA LYS A 433 24.45 -47.62 -17.04
C LYS A 433 25.73 -46.84 -17.34
N VAL A 434 25.89 -46.37 -18.59
CA VAL A 434 27.04 -45.55 -19.00
C VAL A 434 27.06 -44.23 -18.24
N ALA A 435 25.92 -43.53 -18.15
CA ALA A 435 25.81 -42.30 -17.38
C ALA A 435 26.16 -42.49 -15.90
N SER A 436 25.72 -43.60 -15.30
CA SER A 436 26.09 -43.94 -13.92
C SER A 436 27.60 -44.19 -13.76
N ALA A 437 28.24 -44.86 -14.73
CA ALA A 437 29.68 -45.09 -14.73
C ALA A 437 30.48 -43.77 -14.88
N ILE A 438 30.03 -42.87 -15.77
CA ILE A 438 30.62 -41.53 -15.93
C ILE A 438 30.43 -40.72 -14.65
N GLY A 439 29.21 -40.68 -14.09
CA GLY A 439 28.90 -39.95 -12.86
C GLY A 439 29.70 -40.42 -11.64
N LYS A 440 29.99 -41.73 -11.54
CA LYS A 440 30.88 -42.28 -10.48
C LYS A 440 32.36 -41.97 -10.70
N SER A 441 32.73 -41.54 -11.90
CA SER A 441 34.11 -41.23 -12.25
C SER A 441 34.48 -39.79 -11.92
N VAL A 442 33.51 -38.95 -11.53
CA VAL A 442 33.73 -37.53 -11.19
C VAL A 442 33.59 -37.28 -9.69
N ARG A 443 34.30 -36.29 -9.16
CA ARG A 443 34.34 -35.92 -7.74
C ARG A 443 33.39 -34.77 -7.41
N SER A 444 33.21 -34.50 -6.12
CA SER A 444 32.48 -33.31 -5.66
C SER A 444 33.17 -32.04 -6.17
N GLY A 445 32.43 -31.19 -6.89
CA GLY A 445 32.95 -29.99 -7.55
C GLY A 445 33.21 -30.15 -9.05
N GLU A 446 33.20 -31.37 -9.57
CA GLU A 446 33.21 -31.69 -11.00
C GLU A 446 31.77 -31.95 -11.49
N LEU A 447 31.53 -31.86 -12.80
CA LEU A 447 30.19 -32.08 -13.36
C LEU A 447 30.21 -33.04 -14.54
N ALA A 448 29.44 -34.13 -14.45
CA ALA A 448 29.10 -35.00 -15.58
C ALA A 448 27.68 -34.69 -16.07
N GLY A 449 27.51 -34.54 -17.38
CA GLY A 449 26.22 -34.31 -18.01
C GLY A 449 26.03 -35.04 -19.33
N ARG A 450 24.78 -35.26 -19.72
CA ARG A 450 24.39 -35.75 -21.04
C ARG A 450 24.31 -34.58 -22.01
N TYR A 451 25.17 -34.58 -23.02
CA TYR A 451 25.33 -33.48 -23.97
C TYR A 451 24.33 -33.57 -25.13
N GLY A 452 24.00 -34.79 -25.59
CA GLY A 452 22.94 -35.03 -26.56
C GLY A 452 22.96 -36.47 -27.08
N GLY A 453 21.81 -37.12 -27.25
CA GLY A 453 21.77 -38.51 -27.76
C GLY A 453 22.60 -39.47 -26.90
N GLU A 454 23.67 -40.01 -27.48
CA GLU A 454 24.70 -40.87 -26.88
C GLU A 454 25.97 -40.14 -26.39
N GLU A 455 26.00 -38.81 -26.54
CA GLU A 455 27.12 -37.97 -26.15
C GLU A 455 26.98 -37.52 -24.69
N PHE A 456 28.10 -37.61 -23.97
CA PHE A 456 28.27 -37.16 -22.60
C PHE A 456 29.41 -36.16 -22.53
N ALA A 457 29.40 -35.32 -21.50
CA ALA A 457 30.44 -34.35 -21.29
C ALA A 457 30.76 -34.22 -19.80
N VAL A 458 32.02 -33.95 -19.50
CA VAL A 458 32.53 -33.74 -18.14
C VAL A 458 33.29 -32.43 -18.08
N VAL A 459 33.00 -31.61 -17.06
CA VAL A 459 33.76 -30.40 -16.74
C VAL A 459 34.57 -30.64 -15.47
N LEU A 460 35.86 -30.36 -15.52
CA LEU A 460 36.81 -30.51 -14.42
C LEU A 460 37.43 -29.14 -14.08
N PRO A 461 36.87 -28.42 -13.10
CA PRO A 461 37.44 -27.16 -12.59
C PRO A 461 38.79 -27.39 -11.91
N ASP A 462 39.76 -26.50 -12.16
CA ASP A 462 41.10 -26.54 -11.56
C ASP A 462 41.85 -27.86 -11.84
N ALA A 463 41.63 -28.44 -13.02
CA ALA A 463 42.30 -29.64 -13.49
C ALA A 463 43.22 -29.31 -14.68
N ASP A 464 44.45 -29.82 -14.62
CA ASP A 464 45.36 -29.81 -15.75
C ASP A 464 45.08 -30.98 -16.71
N PHE A 465 45.82 -31.02 -17.81
CA PHE A 465 45.68 -32.06 -18.83
C PHE A 465 45.87 -33.48 -18.27
N GLU A 466 46.88 -33.71 -17.42
CA GLU A 466 47.17 -35.03 -16.86
C GLU A 466 46.07 -35.52 -15.91
N ALA A 467 45.53 -34.61 -15.07
CA ALA A 467 44.38 -34.91 -14.23
C ALA A 467 43.15 -35.26 -15.08
N ALA A 468 42.89 -34.49 -16.13
CA ALA A 468 41.77 -34.72 -17.04
C ALA A 468 41.91 -36.04 -17.81
N LEU A 469 43.11 -36.38 -18.26
CA LEU A 469 43.42 -37.66 -18.90
C LEU A 469 43.17 -38.83 -17.95
N SER A 470 43.62 -38.74 -16.71
CA SER A 470 43.36 -39.76 -15.68
C SER A 470 41.86 -39.98 -15.43
N VAL A 471 41.06 -38.90 -15.43
CA VAL A 471 39.59 -39.02 -15.32
C VAL A 471 39.00 -39.67 -16.57
N ALA A 472 39.44 -39.28 -17.76
CA ALA A 472 38.94 -39.84 -19.02
C ALA A 472 39.26 -41.34 -19.15
N GLU A 473 40.47 -41.77 -18.79
CA GLU A 473 40.87 -43.18 -18.78
C GLU A 473 40.06 -43.98 -17.76
N ARG A 474 39.83 -43.41 -16.57
CA ARG A 474 38.95 -44.00 -15.56
C ARG A 474 37.53 -44.18 -16.10
N ILE A 475 36.99 -43.19 -16.83
CA ILE A 475 35.68 -43.28 -17.47
C ILE A 475 35.65 -44.43 -18.48
N VAL A 476 36.62 -44.50 -19.40
CA VAL A 476 36.71 -45.57 -20.41
C VAL A 476 36.77 -46.95 -19.75
N SER A 477 37.64 -47.10 -18.74
CA SER A 477 37.78 -48.35 -17.98
C SER A 477 36.49 -48.76 -17.26
N ASN A 478 35.82 -47.80 -16.61
CA ASN A 478 34.56 -48.05 -15.91
C ASN A 478 33.43 -48.46 -16.85
N VAL A 479 33.36 -47.87 -18.05
CA VAL A 479 32.37 -48.27 -19.07
C VAL A 479 32.67 -49.66 -19.59
N ARG A 480 33.94 -49.97 -19.89
CA ARG A 480 34.37 -51.31 -20.31
C ARG A 480 34.01 -52.38 -19.26
N ALA A 481 34.21 -52.06 -17.98
CA ALA A 481 33.91 -52.95 -16.85
C ALA A 481 32.41 -53.29 -16.70
N LEU A 482 31.51 -52.51 -17.31
CA LEU A 482 30.08 -52.84 -17.34
C LEU A 482 29.80 -54.12 -18.15
N ASN A 483 30.72 -54.53 -19.03
CA ASN A 483 30.63 -55.75 -19.85
C ASN A 483 29.28 -55.90 -20.59
N ILE A 484 28.73 -54.79 -21.09
CA ILE A 484 27.46 -54.79 -21.82
C ILE A 484 27.72 -55.36 -23.23
N PRO A 485 27.09 -56.48 -23.64
CA PRO A 485 27.36 -57.10 -24.95
C PRO A 485 26.99 -56.18 -26.12
N HIS A 486 27.89 -56.04 -27.10
CA HIS A 486 27.67 -55.29 -28.34
C HIS A 486 28.19 -56.10 -29.53
N LYS A 487 27.41 -57.08 -30.00
CA LYS A 487 27.81 -58.03 -31.06
C LYS A 487 28.00 -57.38 -32.43
N SER A 488 27.39 -56.21 -32.64
CA SER A 488 27.40 -55.51 -33.93
C SER A 488 28.46 -54.41 -33.98
N SER A 489 29.23 -54.23 -32.89
CA SER A 489 30.32 -53.26 -32.84
C SER A 489 31.51 -53.76 -33.65
N LYS A 490 32.13 -52.84 -34.39
CA LYS A 490 33.33 -53.12 -35.18
C LYS A 490 34.61 -52.97 -34.38
N THR A 491 34.51 -52.51 -33.12
CA THR A 491 35.66 -52.24 -32.24
C THR A 491 35.85 -53.33 -31.19
N CYS A 492 34.79 -53.74 -30.51
CA CYS A 492 34.85 -54.72 -29.42
C CYS A 492 33.49 -55.40 -29.25
N ASN A 493 33.45 -56.64 -28.73
CA ASN A 493 32.20 -57.37 -28.47
C ASN A 493 31.37 -56.84 -27.29
N ILE A 494 31.79 -55.73 -26.68
CA ILE A 494 31.12 -55.02 -25.60
C ILE A 494 30.99 -53.53 -25.94
N VAL A 495 30.11 -52.82 -25.24
CA VAL A 495 29.96 -51.37 -25.32
C VAL A 495 31.24 -50.70 -24.84
N THR A 496 31.80 -49.82 -25.67
CA THR A 496 32.99 -49.01 -25.39
C THR A 496 32.67 -47.53 -25.56
N LEU A 497 33.59 -46.67 -25.11
CA LEU A 497 33.44 -45.22 -25.13
C LEU A 497 34.72 -44.59 -25.67
N SER A 498 34.59 -43.62 -26.56
CA SER A 498 35.69 -42.75 -26.99
C SER A 498 35.59 -41.40 -26.27
N CYS A 499 36.74 -40.87 -25.83
CA CYS A 499 36.82 -39.60 -25.11
C CYS A 499 37.80 -38.63 -25.80
N GLY A 500 37.39 -37.38 -25.95
CA GLY A 500 38.25 -36.26 -26.36
C GLY A 500 38.45 -35.28 -25.22
N ILE A 501 39.70 -34.93 -24.93
CA ILE A 501 40.06 -34.07 -23.80
C ILE A 501 40.64 -32.77 -24.35
N ALA A 502 40.24 -31.65 -23.77
CA ALA A 502 40.94 -30.39 -23.93
C ALA A 502 41.06 -29.67 -22.59
N THR A 503 42.16 -28.96 -22.39
CA THR A 503 42.42 -28.11 -21.24
C THR A 503 42.77 -26.72 -21.75
N MET A 504 42.19 -25.69 -21.14
CA MET A 504 42.47 -24.30 -21.47
C MET A 504 42.45 -23.43 -20.22
N THR A 505 43.19 -22.34 -20.27
CA THR A 505 43.06 -21.19 -19.39
C THR A 505 42.14 -20.14 -20.02
N VAL A 506 41.71 -19.14 -19.24
CA VAL A 506 40.92 -18.00 -19.75
C VAL A 506 41.63 -17.24 -20.86
N GLU A 507 42.97 -17.23 -20.85
CA GLU A 507 43.79 -16.50 -21.82
C GLU A 507 43.84 -17.19 -23.18
N ASP A 508 43.50 -18.48 -23.26
CA ASP A 508 43.63 -19.29 -24.48
C ASP A 508 42.46 -19.14 -25.46
N GLY A 509 41.38 -18.45 -25.07
CA GLY A 509 40.19 -18.23 -25.90
C GLY A 509 38.88 -18.25 -25.12
N SER A 510 37.83 -18.80 -25.73
CA SER A 510 36.50 -18.90 -25.14
C SER A 510 36.15 -20.33 -24.69
N SER A 511 35.13 -20.46 -23.83
CA SER A 511 34.56 -21.78 -23.50
C SER A 511 34.06 -22.58 -24.71
N LEU A 512 33.71 -21.91 -25.82
CA LEU A 512 33.34 -22.56 -27.07
C LEU A 512 34.56 -23.18 -27.75
N ASP A 513 35.70 -22.49 -27.74
CA ASP A 513 36.96 -23.01 -28.30
C ASP A 513 37.42 -24.26 -27.54
N LEU A 514 37.22 -24.29 -26.22
CA LEU A 514 37.51 -25.46 -25.39
C LEU A 514 36.68 -26.69 -25.81
N LEU A 515 35.38 -26.49 -26.09
CA LEU A 515 34.53 -27.56 -26.61
C LEU A 515 34.95 -28.01 -28.01
N ILE A 516 35.30 -27.08 -28.89
CA ILE A 516 35.76 -27.39 -30.26
C ILE A 516 37.06 -28.22 -30.20
N ARG A 517 38.00 -27.89 -29.31
CA ARG A 517 39.24 -28.66 -29.10
C ARG A 517 38.94 -30.07 -28.58
N ALA A 518 38.06 -30.20 -27.59
CA ALA A 518 37.66 -31.50 -27.07
C ALA A 518 36.96 -32.36 -28.14
N ASP A 519 36.14 -31.75 -29.00
CA ASP A 519 35.46 -32.44 -30.10
C ASP A 519 36.43 -32.96 -31.15
N ARG A 520 37.44 -32.16 -31.54
CA ARG A 520 38.53 -32.61 -32.44
C ARG A 520 39.30 -33.78 -31.85
N ALA A 521 39.60 -33.74 -30.55
CA ALA A 521 40.26 -34.84 -29.85
C ALA A 521 39.38 -36.11 -29.81
N LEU A 522 38.07 -35.95 -29.63
CA LEU A 522 37.12 -37.07 -29.66
C LEU A 522 37.05 -37.69 -31.05
N TYR A 523 37.01 -36.86 -32.09
CA TYR A 523 37.07 -37.31 -33.48
C TYR A 523 38.36 -38.10 -33.74
N LYS A 524 39.51 -37.62 -33.24
CA LYS A 524 40.78 -38.34 -33.34
C LYS A 524 40.78 -39.68 -32.60
N ALA A 525 40.18 -39.75 -31.41
CA ALA A 525 40.00 -41.01 -30.68
C ALA A 525 39.22 -42.05 -31.51
N LYS A 526 38.18 -41.60 -32.23
CA LYS A 526 37.39 -42.44 -33.12
C LYS A 526 38.20 -42.93 -34.34
N GLU A 527 39.06 -42.10 -34.92
CA GLU A 527 39.96 -42.48 -36.03
C GLU A 527 41.04 -43.47 -35.61
N LEU A 528 41.59 -43.31 -34.41
CA LEU A 528 42.64 -44.20 -33.88
C LEU A 528 42.13 -45.59 -33.48
N GLY A 529 40.85 -45.90 -33.75
CA GLY A 529 40.26 -47.22 -33.53
C GLY A 529 39.28 -47.28 -32.36
N ARG A 530 38.84 -46.13 -31.81
CA ARG A 530 37.87 -46.03 -30.71
C ARG A 530 38.36 -46.63 -29.37
N ASP A 531 37.47 -46.74 -28.38
CA ASP A 531 37.71 -47.33 -27.04
C ASP A 531 38.94 -46.75 -26.31
N ARG A 532 39.07 -45.41 -26.32
CA ARG A 532 40.22 -44.70 -25.77
C ARG A 532 39.92 -43.24 -25.45
N ALA A 533 40.79 -42.63 -24.67
CA ALA A 533 40.86 -41.19 -24.49
C ALA A 533 42.00 -40.60 -25.32
N VAL A 534 41.77 -39.43 -25.93
CA VAL A 534 42.78 -38.67 -26.68
C VAL A 534 42.74 -37.21 -26.23
N GLY A 535 43.92 -36.62 -26.07
CA GLY A 535 44.08 -35.19 -25.78
C GLY A 535 44.18 -34.35 -27.05
N TYR A 536 43.72 -33.10 -27.00
CA TYR A 536 43.87 -32.16 -28.10
C TYR A 536 45.34 -31.91 -28.47
N ASP A 537 46.27 -31.98 -27.52
CA ASP A 537 47.71 -31.83 -27.78
C ASP A 537 48.31 -32.96 -28.64
N GLN A 538 47.53 -34.03 -28.89
CA GLN A 538 47.88 -35.16 -29.74
C GLN A 538 47.19 -35.13 -31.12
N VAL A 539 46.44 -34.07 -31.42
CA VAL A 539 45.69 -33.82 -32.67
C VAL A 539 46.45 -32.82 -33.53
#